data_AF-A0A0E3WVE8-F1
#
_entry.id   AF-A0A0E3WVE8-F1
#
_cell.length_a   1.000
_cell.length_b   1.000
_cell.length_c   1.000
_cell.angle_alpha   90.00
_cell.angle_beta   90.00
_cell.angle_gamma   90.00
#
_symmetry.space_group_name_H-M   'P 1'
#
loop_
_entity.id
_entity.type
_entity.pdbx_description
1 polymer ?
#
loop_
_entity_poly.entity_id
_entity_poly.type
_entity_poly.pdbx_seq_one_letter_code
_entity_poly.pdbx_strand_id
1 'polypeptide(L)'
;MFGQVCQIIERIGLTGFCAGGRYTMLFLPQIKEFESGVAWYGFPYTEGSEIQPDRSASLIDQLDALVLMIHGTRDQYSNVTDICK
;
A
#
# COMPACT_ATOMS: atom_id res chain seq x y z
N MET A 1 -35.18 11.93 17.60
CA MET A 1 -34.75 10.59 18.03
C MET A 1 -34.12 9.90 16.82
N PHE A 2 -32.86 10.22 16.51
CA PHE A 2 -32.06 9.45 15.56
C PHE A 2 -31.02 8.73 16.41
N GLY A 3 -31.23 7.42 16.61
CA GLY A 3 -30.27 6.58 17.31
C GLY A 3 -28.99 6.52 16.50
N GLN A 4 -27.88 6.94 17.11
CA GLN A 4 -26.57 6.51 16.64
C GLN A 4 -26.54 4.99 16.72
N VAL A 5 -26.62 4.33 15.57
CA VAL A 5 -26.08 2.97 15.44
C VAL A 5 -24.62 3.10 15.83
N CYS A 6 -24.21 2.39 16.88
CA CYS A 6 -22.81 2.21 17.20
C CYS A 6 -22.20 1.47 15.99
N GLN A 7 -21.68 2.20 15.01
CA GLN A 7 -20.85 1.58 13.99
C GLN A 7 -19.67 0.98 14.73
N ILE A 8 -19.58 -0.35 14.72
CA ILE A 8 -18.32 -1.01 15.00
C ILE A 8 -17.40 -0.51 13.88
N ILE A 9 -16.48 0.38 14.23
CA ILE A 9 -15.44 0.82 13.30
C ILE A 9 -14.52 -0.39 13.14
N GLU A 10 -14.73 -1.14 12.06
CA GLU A 10 -13.85 -2.25 11.72
C GLU A 10 -12.50 -1.71 11.30
N ARG A 11 -11.48 -1.93 12.13
CA ARG A 11 -10.11 -1.53 11.83
C ARG A 11 -9.47 -2.56 10.91
N ILE A 12 -9.61 -2.37 9.61
CA ILE A 12 -9.09 -3.31 8.61
C ILE A 12 -7.68 -2.86 8.19
N GLY A 13 -6.73 -3.78 8.30
CA GLY A 13 -5.35 -3.60 7.83
C GLY A 13 -5.05 -4.45 6.60
N LEU A 14 -4.23 -3.92 5.69
CA LEU A 14 -3.76 -4.65 4.51
C LEU A 14 -2.26 -4.98 4.63
N THR A 15 -1.87 -6.21 4.38
CA THR A 15 -0.45 -6.59 4.34
C THR A 15 -0.16 -7.47 3.15
N GLY A 16 1.04 -7.33 2.59
CA GLY A 16 1.46 -8.14 1.45
C GLY A 16 2.97 -8.19 1.27
N PHE A 17 3.42 -9.25 0.60
CA PHE A 17 4.82 -9.59 0.40
C PHE A 17 5.17 -9.64 -1.08
N CYS A 18 6.34 -9.12 -1.48
CA CYS A 18 6.80 -9.11 -2.87
C CYS A 18 5.78 -8.39 -3.78
N ALA A 19 5.23 -9.06 -4.80
CA ALA A 19 4.12 -8.53 -5.61
C ALA A 19 2.90 -8.14 -4.76
N GLY A 20 2.63 -8.87 -3.67
CA GLY A 20 1.62 -8.49 -2.67
C GLY A 20 1.95 -7.20 -1.94
N GLY A 21 3.23 -6.90 -1.72
CA GLY A 21 3.68 -5.62 -1.18
C GLY A 21 3.36 -4.47 -2.14
N ARG A 22 3.58 -4.67 -3.45
CA ARG A 22 3.13 -3.74 -4.49
C ARG A 22 1.61 -3.55 -4.46
N TYR A 23 0.82 -4.63 -4.37
CA TYR A 23 -0.64 -4.50 -4.30
C TYR A 23 -1.11 -3.79 -3.04
N THR A 24 -0.42 -3.98 -1.90
CA THR A 24 -0.71 -3.22 -0.67
C THR A 24 -0.57 -1.73 -0.94
N MET A 25 0.52 -1.30 -1.58
CA MET A 25 0.74 0.10 -1.93
C MET A 25 -0.27 0.65 -2.94
N LEU A 26 -0.80 -0.18 -3.86
CA LEU A 26 -1.77 0.24 -4.87
C LEU A 26 -3.20 0.35 -4.32
N PHE A 27 -3.61 -0.59 -3.46
CA PHE A 27 -4.98 -0.64 -2.97
C PHE A 27 -5.21 0.23 -1.75
N LEU A 28 -4.19 0.47 -0.92
CA LEU A 28 -4.33 1.29 0.29
C LEU A 28 -4.83 2.72 0.02
N PRO A 29 -4.39 3.44 -1.04
CA PRO A 29 -4.97 4.74 -1.42
C PRO A 29 -6.39 4.65 -2.00
N GLN A 30 -6.75 3.52 -2.63
CA GLN A 30 -7.95 3.37 -3.45
C GLN A 30 -9.17 2.87 -2.67
N ILE A 31 -8.96 2.04 -1.64
CA ILE A 31 -10.01 1.37 -0.86
C ILE A 31 -10.08 2.02 0.53
N LYS A 32 -11.18 2.74 0.80
CA LYS A 32 -11.33 3.59 2.00
C LYS A 32 -11.62 2.81 3.28
N GLU A 33 -11.94 1.53 3.15
CA GLU A 33 -12.16 0.60 4.27
C GLU A 33 -10.85 0.22 4.97
N PHE A 34 -9.68 0.40 4.34
CA PHE A 34 -8.39 0.14 4.98
C PHE A 34 -7.93 1.33 5.82
N GLU A 35 -7.64 1.07 7.10
CA GLU A 35 -7.11 2.08 8.01
C GLU A 35 -5.57 2.08 8.08
N SER A 36 -4.93 0.97 7.69
CA SER A 36 -3.47 0.85 7.70
C SER A 36 -2.95 -0.22 6.75
N GLY A 37 -1.67 -0.13 6.41
CA GLY A 37 -1.00 -1.11 5.57
C GLY A 37 0.45 -1.40 5.97
N VAL A 38 0.89 -2.64 5.73
CA VAL A 38 2.31 -3.04 5.81
C VAL A 38 2.74 -3.68 4.49
N ALA A 39 3.62 -3.01 3.77
CA ALA A 39 4.14 -3.48 2.50
C ALA A 39 5.57 -4.03 2.68
N TRP A 40 5.73 -5.33 2.44
CA TRP A 40 7.02 -6.01 2.54
C TRP A 40 7.65 -6.16 1.16
N TYR A 41 8.82 -5.51 0.98
CA TYR A 41 9.69 -5.59 -0.20
C TYR A 41 8.89 -5.52 -1.52
N GLY A 42 7.98 -4.54 -1.59
CA GLY A 42 7.19 -4.22 -2.78
C GLY A 42 8.00 -3.47 -3.83
N PHE A 43 7.37 -3.09 -4.93
CA PHE A 43 8.06 -2.40 -6.03
C PHE A 43 7.33 -1.08 -6.36
N PRO A 44 7.63 0.01 -5.63
CA PRO A 44 6.87 1.26 -5.75
C PRO A 44 7.03 1.96 -7.11
N TYR A 45 8.19 1.78 -7.76
CA TYR A 45 8.54 2.45 -9.01
C TYR A 45 8.43 1.57 -10.26
N THR A 46 8.05 0.30 -10.13
CA THR A 46 7.84 -0.58 -11.29
C THR A 46 6.64 -0.11 -12.10
N GLU A 47 6.79 -0.11 -13.43
CA GLU A 47 5.71 0.21 -14.36
C GLU A 47 4.47 -0.65 -14.12
N GLY A 48 3.31 -0.07 -14.42
CA GLY A 48 2.06 -0.81 -14.48
C GLY A 48 1.99 -1.76 -15.68
N SER A 49 0.96 -2.60 -15.68
CA SER A 49 0.56 -3.39 -16.84
C SER A 49 -0.57 -2.70 -17.60
N GLU A 50 -1.00 -3.23 -18.74
CA GLU A 50 -2.17 -2.70 -19.47
C GLU A 50 -3.44 -2.62 -18.62
N ILE A 51 -3.62 -3.54 -17.67
CA ILE A 51 -4.82 -3.66 -16.84
C ILE A 51 -4.67 -2.90 -15.52
N GLN A 52 -3.44 -2.64 -15.08
CA GLN A 52 -3.14 -1.87 -13.87
C GLN A 52 -1.97 -0.91 -14.16
N PRO A 53 -2.24 0.21 -14.86
CA PRO A 53 -1.21 1.07 -15.45
C PRO A 53 -0.48 1.93 -14.42
N ASP A 54 -1.10 2.16 -13.26
CA ASP A 54 -0.54 3.02 -12.23
C ASP A 54 0.67 2.38 -11.54
N ARG A 55 1.69 3.22 -11.31
CA ARG A 55 2.78 2.89 -10.39
C ARG A 55 2.33 3.22 -8.97
N SER A 56 2.69 2.39 -8.00
CA SER A 56 2.31 2.62 -6.60
C SER A 56 2.82 3.98 -6.09
N ALA A 57 4.02 4.40 -6.50
CA ALA A 57 4.59 5.70 -6.13
C ALA A 57 3.76 6.90 -6.65
N SER A 58 3.03 6.74 -7.76
CA SER A 58 2.17 7.80 -8.31
C SER A 58 0.90 8.05 -7.48
N LEU A 59 0.60 7.17 -6.51
CA LEU A 59 -0.60 7.26 -5.67
C LEU A 59 -0.28 7.74 -4.24
N ILE A 60 0.96 8.13 -3.94
CA ILE A 60 1.38 8.55 -2.59
C ILE A 60 0.55 9.74 -2.09
N ASP A 61 0.24 10.69 -2.96
CA ASP A 61 -0.54 11.88 -2.60
C ASP A 61 -2.02 11.57 -2.28
N GLN A 62 -2.48 10.35 -2.56
CA GLN A 62 -3.85 9.88 -2.30
C GLN A 62 -3.95 9.03 -1.02
N LEU A 63 -2.83 8.87 -0.29
CA LEU A 63 -2.75 7.99 0.86
C LEU A 63 -3.34 8.64 2.11
N ASP A 64 -4.57 8.28 2.47
CA ASP A 64 -5.23 8.73 3.71
C ASP A 64 -4.91 7.81 4.91
N ALA A 65 -4.41 6.60 4.65
CA ALA A 65 -4.13 5.57 5.67
C ALA A 65 -2.63 5.46 6.00
N LEU A 66 -2.31 4.97 7.19
CA LEU A 66 -0.91 4.77 7.62
C LEU A 66 -0.28 3.59 6.89
N VAL A 67 0.89 3.78 6.29
CA VAL A 67 1.65 2.70 5.63
C VAL A 67 3.04 2.55 6.23
N LEU A 68 3.43 1.31 6.51
CA LEU A 68 4.81 0.92 6.82
C LEU A 68 5.39 0.14 5.64
N MET A 69 6.50 0.60 5.09
CA MET A 69 7.24 -0.09 4.02
C MET A 69 8.53 -0.69 4.58
N ILE A 70 8.73 -1.99 4.36
CA ILE A 70 9.87 -2.74 4.92
C ILE A 70 10.65 -3.39 3.78
N HIS A 71 11.93 -3.04 3.65
CA HIS A 71 12.80 -3.57 2.59
C HIS A 71 14.10 -4.13 3.17
N GLY A 72 14.58 -5.22 2.60
CA GLY A 72 15.88 -5.80 2.93
C GLY A 72 17.00 -5.10 2.17
N THR A 73 18.06 -4.68 2.84
CA THR A 73 19.19 -3.97 2.20
C THR A 73 20.00 -4.82 1.22
N ARG A 74 19.78 -6.13 1.18
CA ARG A 74 20.44 -7.08 0.27
C ARG A 74 19.49 -7.66 -0.79
N ASP A 75 18.26 -7.17 -0.87
CA ASP A 75 17.30 -7.61 -1.89
C ASP A 75 17.70 -7.03 -3.25
N GLN A 76 18.00 -7.90 -4.22
CA GLN A 76 18.37 -7.48 -5.58
C GLN A 76 17.16 -7.12 -6.44
N TYR A 77 15.99 -7.71 -6.15
CA TYR A 77 14.76 -7.48 -6.91
C TYR A 77 13.98 -6.28 -6.38
N SER A 78 14.07 -6.00 -5.08
CA SER A 78 13.51 -4.82 -4.42
C SER A 78 14.64 -3.97 -3.82
N ASN A 79 15.56 -3.53 -4.67
CA ASN A 79 16.77 -2.84 -4.23
C ASN A 79 16.43 -1.47 -3.61
N VAL A 80 16.87 -1.27 -2.36
CA VAL A 80 16.64 -0.04 -1.59
C VAL A 80 17.20 1.22 -2.26
N THR A 81 18.25 1.09 -3.07
CA THR A 81 18.83 2.23 -3.81
C THR A 81 17.91 2.78 -4.88
N ASP A 82 17.00 1.95 -5.39
CA ASP A 82 16.01 2.37 -6.38
C ASP A 82 14.80 3.05 -5.72
N ILE A 83 14.68 2.91 -4.39
CA ILE A 83 13.49 3.32 -3.62
C ILE A 83 13.74 4.61 -2.82
N CYS A 84 14.89 4.71 -2.15
CA CYS A 84 15.26 5.90 -1.36
C CYS A 84 16.09 6.87 -2.23
N LYS A 85 15.41 7.66 -3.05
CA LYS A 85 16.05 8.76 -3.81
C LYS A 85 15.82 10.12 -3.15
#